data_AF-A0A8D1RVE3-F1
#
_entry.id   AF-A0A8D1RVE3-F1
#
_cell.length_a   1.000
_cell.length_b   1.000
_cell.length_c   1.000
_cell.angle_alpha   90.00
_cell.angle_beta   90.00
_cell.angle_gamma   90.00
#
_symmetry.space_group_name_H-M   'P 1'
#
loop_
_entity.id
_entity.type
_entity.pdbx_description
1 polymer ?
#
loop_
_entity_poly.entity_id
_entity_poly.type
_entity_poly.pdbx_seq_one_letter_code
_entity_poly.pdbx_strand_id
1 'polypeptide(L)'
;MEPAVSLAVCALLFLLWVRVKGLEFVLIHQRWVFVCLFLLPLSLIFDIYYYVRAWVVFKLSSAPRQHEQRVRDIQKQVREWKEQGSKTFMCTGRPGWLTVSLRVGKYKKTHKNIMINLMDILEVDTKKQIVRVEPLVTMGQVTALLTSIGWTLPVLPELDDLTVGGLIMGTGIESSSHKYGLFQHICTAYELVLADGSFVRCTPSENSDLFYAVPWSCGTLGFLVAAEIRIIPAKKYVKLCFEPVRGMEAICDKFTRESQRSENHFVEGLLYSLDEAVIMTGVMTDEMEPGKLNSIGNYYKPWFFKHVENYLKTNQKGLEYIPLRHYYHRHTRSIFWELQDIIPFGNNPVFRYLFGWMVPPKISLLKLTQGETLRKLYEQHHVVQDMLVPMKCLSRALHTFHNDIHVSGWWGGGGRGSLSPGGGAPRPSPQSSAEPLAGGGAGLPGACASGRKSTHMPSPGPPGLPYLAVPIHPAQPARPGASQGRRGRALCRHWRLRGAAGETL
;
A
#
# COMPACT_ATOMS: atom_id res chain seq x y z
N MET A 1 58.72 5.09 14.20
CA MET A 1 57.84 5.47 13.07
C MET A 1 57.78 6.98 13.01
N GLU A 2 58.18 7.57 11.89
CA GLU A 2 58.07 9.02 11.70
C GLU A 2 56.60 9.47 11.80
N PRO A 3 56.32 10.63 12.42
CA PRO A 3 54.96 11.15 12.59
C PRO A 3 54.21 11.32 11.27
N ALA A 4 54.91 11.58 10.17
CA ALA A 4 54.35 11.66 8.82
C ALA A 4 53.78 10.31 8.33
N VAL A 5 54.46 9.20 8.62
CA VAL A 5 54.01 7.85 8.25
C VAL A 5 52.77 7.46 9.07
N SER A 6 52.73 7.83 10.35
CA SER A 6 51.55 7.61 11.20
C SER A 6 50.32 8.38 10.73
N LEU A 7 50.50 9.65 10.33
CA LEU A 7 49.45 10.49 9.75
C LEU A 7 48.95 9.95 8.40
N ALA A 8 49.85 9.50 7.53
CA ALA A 8 49.48 8.89 6.26
C ALA A 8 48.70 7.58 6.44
N VAL A 9 49.10 6.73 7.39
CA VAL A 9 48.39 5.50 7.74
C VAL A 9 47.01 5.81 8.35
N CYS A 10 46.91 6.80 9.24
CA CYS A 10 45.62 7.23 9.79
C CYS A 10 44.69 7.81 8.71
N ALA A 11 45.23 8.60 7.77
CA ALA A 11 44.46 9.14 6.65
C ALA A 11 43.99 8.03 5.69
N LEU A 12 44.84 7.05 5.39
CA LEU A 12 44.48 5.87 4.60
C LEU A 12 43.41 5.01 5.30
N LEU A 13 43.57 4.75 6.60
CA LEU A 13 42.58 4.02 7.40
C LEU A 13 41.27 4.79 7.53
N PHE A 14 41.30 6.12 7.63
CA PHE A 14 40.12 6.97 7.60
C PHE A 14 39.44 6.95 6.23
N LEU A 15 40.19 7.03 5.13
CA LEU A 15 39.65 6.93 3.77
C LEU A 15 39.07 5.54 3.49
N LEU A 16 39.72 4.47 3.95
CA LEU A 16 39.20 3.10 3.91
C LEU A 16 37.95 2.94 4.78
N TRP A 17 37.95 3.53 5.98
CA TRP A 17 36.78 3.54 6.85
C TRP A 17 35.63 4.33 6.23
N VAL A 18 35.86 5.50 5.65
CA VAL A 18 34.86 6.29 4.90
C VAL A 18 34.33 5.49 3.72
N ARG A 19 35.20 4.81 2.96
CA ARG A 19 34.84 4.00 1.79
C ARG A 19 34.00 2.78 2.13
N VAL A 20 34.17 2.18 3.31
CA VAL A 20 33.50 0.92 3.70
C VAL A 20 32.39 1.12 4.73
N LYS A 21 32.62 1.86 5.82
CA LYS A 21 31.68 2.02 6.94
C LYS A 21 31.10 3.42 7.08
N GLY A 22 31.86 4.47 6.73
CA GLY A 22 31.41 5.86 6.83
C GLY A 22 30.32 6.19 5.82
N LEU A 23 30.45 5.71 4.57
CA LEU A 23 29.40 5.86 3.56
C LEU A 23 28.11 5.13 3.97
N GLU A 24 28.21 3.90 4.49
CA GLU A 24 27.05 3.19 5.04
C GLU A 24 26.43 3.93 6.22
N PHE A 25 27.26 4.44 7.14
CA PHE A 25 26.80 5.21 8.29
C PHE A 25 26.07 6.48 7.86
N VAL A 26 26.59 7.23 6.89
CA VAL A 26 25.96 8.43 6.31
C VAL A 26 24.69 8.06 5.55
N LEU A 27 24.68 6.99 4.77
CA LEU A 27 23.48 6.53 4.05
C LEU A 27 22.37 6.05 4.99
N ILE A 28 22.70 5.53 6.17
CA ILE A 28 21.75 5.07 7.18
C ILE A 28 21.29 6.24 8.07
N HIS A 29 22.22 7.04 8.61
CA HIS A 29 21.92 8.08 9.63
C HIS A 29 21.65 9.46 9.04
N GLN A 30 22.17 9.75 7.85
CA GLN A 30 21.99 11.02 7.12
C GLN A 30 21.29 10.78 5.78
N ARG A 31 20.45 9.75 5.70
CA ARG A 31 19.71 9.37 4.49
C ARG A 31 18.95 10.54 3.86
N TRP A 32 18.42 11.43 4.71
CA TRP A 32 17.73 12.63 4.27
C TRP A 32 18.60 13.50 3.35
N VAL A 33 19.92 13.55 3.54
CA VAL A 33 20.83 14.35 2.68
C VAL A 33 20.78 13.84 1.25
N PHE A 34 20.91 12.52 1.08
CA PHE A 34 20.83 11.89 -0.23
C PHE A 34 19.44 12.07 -0.85
N VAL A 35 18.40 11.88 -0.05
CA VAL A 35 17.02 12.02 -0.52
C VAL A 35 16.73 13.44 -0.98
N CYS A 36 17.12 14.45 -0.18
CA CYS A 36 16.84 15.85 -0.49
C CYS A 36 17.63 16.38 -1.68
N LEU A 37 18.92 16.03 -1.79
CA LEU A 37 19.80 16.61 -2.80
C LEU A 37 19.74 15.88 -4.15
N PHE A 38 19.45 14.57 -4.15
CA PHE A 38 19.49 13.76 -5.37
C PHE A 38 18.14 13.14 -5.70
N LEU A 39 17.51 12.49 -4.72
CA LEU A 39 16.33 11.69 -5.01
C LEU A 39 15.07 12.52 -5.28
N LEU A 40 14.86 13.61 -4.54
CA LEU A 40 13.73 14.52 -4.73
C LEU A 40 13.80 15.20 -6.12
N PRO A 41 14.93 15.82 -6.54
CA PRO A 41 15.05 16.35 -7.90
C PRO A 41 14.86 15.29 -8.99
N LEU A 42 15.44 14.09 -8.81
CA LEU A 42 15.28 13.01 -9.78
C LEU A 42 13.82 12.51 -9.86
N SER A 43 13.13 12.44 -8.72
CA SER A 43 11.71 12.09 -8.65
C SER A 43 10.84 13.10 -9.39
N LEU A 44 11.13 14.39 -9.22
CA LEU A 44 10.45 15.46 -9.95
C LEU A 44 10.64 15.33 -11.46
N ILE A 45 11.87 15.09 -11.93
CA ILE A 45 12.15 14.88 -13.36
C ILE A 45 11.38 13.66 -13.88
N PHE A 46 11.34 12.59 -13.10
CA PHE A 46 10.59 11.38 -13.42
C PHE A 46 9.08 11.69 -13.55
N ASP A 47 8.51 12.43 -12.62
CA ASP A 47 7.11 12.86 -12.67
C ASP A 47 6.79 13.72 -13.90
N ILE A 48 7.65 14.70 -14.20
CA ILE A 48 7.51 15.54 -15.39
C ILE A 48 7.52 14.68 -16.66
N TYR A 49 8.45 13.74 -16.76
CA TYR A 49 8.53 12.83 -17.91
C TYR A 49 7.23 12.01 -18.09
N TYR A 50 6.75 11.36 -17.03
CA TYR A 50 5.53 10.53 -17.12
C TYR A 50 4.28 11.37 -17.37
N TYR A 51 4.21 12.58 -16.81
CA TYR A 51 3.13 13.52 -17.07
C TYR A 51 3.11 13.95 -18.54
N VAL A 52 4.26 14.39 -19.08
CA VAL A 52 4.39 14.78 -20.49
C VAL A 52 4.07 13.61 -21.42
N ARG A 53 4.58 12.41 -21.12
CA ARG A 53 4.24 11.18 -21.87
C ARG A 53 2.73 10.96 -21.90
N ALA A 54 2.08 10.95 -20.73
CA ALA A 54 0.64 10.72 -20.63
C ALA A 54 -0.16 11.77 -21.39
N TRP A 55 0.24 13.04 -21.29
CA TRP A 55 -0.39 14.14 -22.03
C TRP A 55 -0.27 13.97 -23.55
N VAL A 56 0.92 13.62 -24.05
CA VAL A 56 1.14 13.35 -25.49
C VAL A 56 0.30 12.17 -25.97
N VAL A 57 0.34 11.05 -25.24
CA VAL A 57 -0.41 9.83 -25.58
C VAL A 57 -1.91 10.10 -25.63
N PHE A 58 -2.42 10.86 -24.66
CA PHE A 58 -3.82 11.25 -24.60
C PHE A 58 -4.20 12.16 -25.77
N LYS A 59 -3.41 13.21 -26.06
CA LYS A 59 -3.68 14.14 -27.16
C LYS A 59 -3.64 13.49 -28.54
N LEU A 60 -2.74 12.53 -28.74
CA LEU A 60 -2.64 11.80 -30.02
C LEU A 60 -3.65 10.64 -30.14
N SER A 61 -4.41 10.34 -29.08
CA SER A 61 -5.32 9.19 -29.01
C SER A 61 -4.65 7.87 -29.43
N SER A 62 -3.34 7.74 -29.15
CA SER A 62 -2.53 6.59 -29.59
C SER A 62 -2.78 5.36 -28.73
N ALA A 63 -3.16 5.54 -27.46
CA ALA A 63 -3.34 4.45 -26.50
C ALA A 63 -4.43 3.44 -26.91
N PRO A 64 -5.68 3.85 -27.24
CA PRO A 64 -6.71 2.90 -27.65
C PRO A 64 -6.34 2.14 -28.93
N ARG A 65 -5.68 2.83 -29.88
CA ARG A 65 -5.27 2.24 -31.17
C ARG A 65 -4.17 1.18 -31.02
N GLN A 66 -3.29 1.34 -30.04
CA GLN A 66 -2.17 0.42 -29.82
C GLN A 66 -2.47 -0.65 -28.77
N HIS A 67 -3.53 -0.50 -27.97
CA HIS A 67 -3.89 -1.43 -26.91
C HIS A 67 -4.01 -2.87 -27.43
N GLU A 68 -4.81 -3.09 -28.49
CA GLU A 68 -4.99 -4.44 -29.05
C GLU A 68 -3.67 -5.05 -29.53
N GLN A 69 -2.80 -4.24 -30.15
CA GLN A 69 -1.50 -4.73 -30.61
C GLN A 69 -0.62 -5.14 -29.43
N ARG A 70 -0.58 -4.34 -28.36
CA ARG A 70 0.16 -4.67 -27.13
C ARG A 70 -0.40 -5.93 -26.47
N VAL A 71 -1.72 -6.14 -26.48
CA VAL A 71 -2.34 -7.38 -26.01
C VAL A 71 -1.91 -8.57 -26.86
N ARG A 72 -1.92 -8.44 -28.19
CA ARG A 72 -1.41 -9.48 -29.11
C ARG A 72 0.05 -9.83 -28.84
N ASP A 73 0.89 -8.85 -28.52
CA ASP A 73 2.30 -9.06 -28.17
C ASP A 73 2.45 -9.82 -26.83
N ILE A 74 1.57 -9.57 -25.85
CA ILE A 74 1.53 -10.34 -24.60
C ILE A 74 1.09 -11.78 -24.88
N GLN A 75 0.04 -11.99 -25.68
CA GLN A 75 -0.40 -13.34 -26.08
C GLN A 75 0.72 -14.10 -26.80
N LYS A 76 1.48 -13.41 -27.66
CA LYS A 76 2.64 -14.00 -28.35
C LYS A 76 3.71 -14.46 -27.36
N GLN A 77 4.10 -13.63 -26.39
CA GLN A 77 5.08 -14.00 -25.36
C GLN A 77 4.64 -15.22 -24.54
N VAL A 78 3.34 -15.34 -24.23
CA VAL A 78 2.78 -16.49 -23.50
C VAL A 78 2.79 -17.75 -24.37
N ARG A 79 2.41 -17.66 -25.64
CA ARG A 79 2.47 -18.79 -26.59
C ARG A 79 3.89 -19.29 -26.80
N GLU A 80 4.85 -18.38 -26.98
CA GLU A 80 6.27 -18.72 -27.10
C GLU A 80 6.79 -19.45 -25.84
N TRP A 81 6.39 -19.01 -24.65
CA TRP A 81 6.72 -19.70 -23.39
C TRP A 81 6.11 -21.11 -23.33
N LYS A 82 4.87 -21.27 -23.82
CA LYS A 82 4.18 -22.56 -23.88
C LYS A 82 4.85 -23.53 -24.87
N GLU A 83 5.21 -23.05 -26.05
CA GLU A 83 5.95 -23.79 -27.09
C GLU A 83 7.34 -24.24 -26.60
N GLN A 84 7.97 -23.47 -25.72
CA GLN A 84 9.23 -23.84 -25.05
C GLN A 84 9.07 -24.93 -23.97
N GLY A 85 7.87 -25.48 -23.83
CA GLY A 85 7.55 -26.59 -22.92
C GLY A 85 7.19 -26.14 -21.51
N SER A 86 6.85 -24.86 -21.28
CA SER A 86 6.35 -24.35 -19.99
C SER A 86 7.26 -24.67 -18.78
N LYS A 87 8.58 -24.71 -18.99
CA LYS A 87 9.57 -25.22 -18.01
C LYS A 87 9.66 -24.41 -16.71
N THR A 88 9.21 -23.16 -16.73
CA THR A 88 9.24 -22.24 -15.59
C THR A 88 7.89 -21.56 -15.44
N PHE A 89 7.53 -21.14 -14.23
CA PHE A 89 6.36 -20.28 -14.03
C PHE A 89 6.54 -18.93 -14.75
N MET A 90 5.43 -18.28 -15.11
CA MET A 90 5.44 -16.92 -15.63
C MET A 90 5.23 -15.88 -14.53
N CYS A 91 5.72 -14.67 -14.75
CA CYS A 91 5.36 -13.51 -13.95
C CYS A 91 5.41 -12.24 -14.79
N THR A 92 4.82 -11.15 -14.28
CA THR A 92 4.92 -9.85 -14.95
C THR A 92 6.40 -9.42 -15.04
N GLY A 93 6.83 -8.94 -16.20
CA GLY A 93 8.17 -8.41 -16.43
C GLY A 93 8.43 -7.04 -15.80
N ARG A 94 7.43 -6.45 -15.13
CA ARG A 94 7.60 -5.21 -14.36
C ARG A 94 8.74 -5.39 -13.34
N PRO A 95 9.81 -4.57 -13.41
CA PRO A 95 10.92 -4.63 -12.46
C PRO A 95 10.46 -4.53 -11.01
N GLY A 96 11.11 -5.27 -10.11
CA GLY A 96 10.75 -5.31 -8.69
C GLY A 96 10.86 -3.97 -7.97
N TRP A 97 11.74 -3.07 -8.44
CA TRP A 97 11.88 -1.72 -7.87
C TRP A 97 10.69 -0.81 -8.22
N LEU A 98 9.96 -1.08 -9.31
CA LEU A 98 8.77 -0.32 -9.70
C LEU A 98 7.50 -0.72 -8.92
N THR A 99 7.54 -1.78 -8.12
CA THR A 99 6.40 -2.20 -7.29
C THR A 99 6.40 -1.42 -5.96
N VAL A 100 5.23 -1.22 -5.35
CA VAL A 100 5.12 -0.60 -4.02
C VAL A 100 5.47 -1.59 -2.89
N SER A 101 5.49 -2.90 -3.18
CA SER A 101 5.83 -3.93 -2.18
C SER A 101 7.28 -3.83 -1.69
N LEU A 102 7.48 -3.92 -0.37
CA LEU A 102 8.81 -4.01 0.24
C LEU A 102 9.50 -5.36 0.00
N ARG A 103 8.77 -6.40 -0.44
CA ARG A 103 9.33 -7.73 -0.67
C ARG A 103 10.23 -7.76 -1.89
N VAL A 104 11.39 -8.42 -1.76
CA VAL A 104 12.27 -8.71 -2.87
C VAL A 104 11.66 -9.80 -3.75
N GLY A 105 11.32 -9.46 -5.00
CA GLY A 105 10.78 -10.39 -5.98
C GLY A 105 11.82 -11.39 -6.54
N LYS A 106 12.45 -12.21 -5.68
CA LYS A 106 13.48 -13.19 -6.07
C LYS A 106 12.99 -14.14 -7.17
N TYR A 107 11.70 -14.48 -7.17
CA TYR A 107 11.05 -15.31 -8.18
C TYR A 107 11.22 -14.78 -9.61
N LYS A 108 11.36 -13.46 -9.81
CA LYS A 108 11.55 -12.85 -11.14
C LYS A 108 12.86 -13.26 -11.83
N LYS A 109 13.84 -13.78 -11.07
CA LYS A 109 15.09 -14.31 -11.63
C LYS A 109 14.94 -15.71 -12.22
N THR A 110 13.94 -16.47 -11.78
CA THR A 110 13.72 -17.86 -12.20
C THR A 110 12.50 -18.02 -13.09
N HIS A 111 11.52 -17.13 -12.97
CA HIS A 111 10.28 -17.14 -13.75
C HIS A 111 10.47 -16.45 -15.11
N LYS A 112 9.70 -16.86 -16.12
CA LYS A 112 9.62 -16.13 -17.40
C LYS A 112 8.94 -14.79 -17.15
N ASN A 113 9.64 -13.71 -17.51
CA ASN A 113 9.13 -12.34 -17.42
C ASN A 113 8.31 -12.03 -18.67
N ILE A 114 7.00 -11.81 -18.50
CA ILE A 114 6.08 -11.39 -19.57
C ILE A 114 5.92 -9.87 -19.50
N MET A 115 6.37 -9.17 -20.54
CA MET A 115 6.37 -7.72 -20.57
C MET A 115 4.96 -7.18 -20.80
N ILE A 116 4.44 -6.46 -19.80
CA ILE A 116 3.09 -5.89 -19.79
C ILE A 116 3.22 -4.38 -19.59
N ASN A 117 3.49 -3.66 -20.67
CA ASN A 117 3.67 -2.21 -20.68
C ASN A 117 2.35 -1.52 -21.06
N LEU A 118 1.33 -1.73 -20.21
CA LEU A 118 -0.03 -1.23 -20.37
C LEU A 118 -0.34 -0.24 -19.25
N MET A 119 -0.25 1.06 -19.52
CA MET A 119 -0.25 2.16 -18.54
C MET A 119 -1.14 3.35 -18.92
N ASP A 120 -2.06 3.15 -19.86
CA ASP A 120 -2.87 4.22 -20.45
C ASP A 120 -4.36 4.04 -20.13
N ILE A 121 -5.07 5.17 -19.99
CA ILE A 121 -6.53 5.18 -19.89
C ILE A 121 -7.08 5.03 -21.30
N LEU A 122 -7.96 4.05 -21.51
CA LEU A 122 -8.43 3.67 -22.84
C LEU A 122 -9.68 4.46 -23.23
N GLU A 123 -10.66 4.53 -22.32
CA GLU A 123 -11.95 5.15 -22.63
C GLU A 123 -12.64 5.65 -21.35
N VAL A 124 -13.36 6.76 -21.45
CA VAL A 124 -14.32 7.22 -20.43
C VAL A 124 -15.69 7.32 -21.08
N ASP A 125 -16.60 6.43 -20.71
CA ASP A 125 -18.00 6.46 -21.14
C ASP A 125 -18.86 7.09 -20.04
N THR A 126 -19.22 8.36 -20.21
CA THR A 126 -20.05 9.12 -19.26
C THR A 126 -21.52 8.71 -19.29
N LYS A 127 -21.98 8.05 -20.36
CA LYS A 127 -23.36 7.54 -20.47
C LYS A 127 -23.51 6.24 -19.69
N LYS A 128 -22.56 5.31 -19.86
CA LYS A 128 -22.50 4.06 -19.09
C LYS A 128 -21.92 4.24 -17.68
N GLN A 129 -21.32 5.40 -17.40
CA GLN A 129 -20.60 5.70 -16.17
C GLN A 129 -19.50 4.67 -15.90
N ILE A 130 -18.67 4.43 -16.92
CA ILE A 130 -17.54 3.49 -16.86
C ILE A 130 -16.27 4.17 -17.37
N VAL A 131 -15.14 3.88 -16.73
CA VAL A 131 -13.81 4.13 -17.27
C VAL A 131 -13.12 2.80 -17.55
N ARG A 132 -12.59 2.63 -18.77
CA ARG A 132 -11.79 1.47 -19.17
C ARG A 132 -10.31 1.85 -19.14
N VAL A 133 -9.51 1.08 -18.41
CA VAL A 133 -8.11 1.41 -18.11
C VAL A 133 -7.21 0.18 -18.22
N GLU A 134 -5.95 0.44 -18.54
CA GLU A 134 -4.89 -0.56 -18.48
C GLU A 134 -4.39 -0.81 -17.03
N PRO A 135 -3.81 -1.98 -16.73
CA PRO A 135 -3.45 -2.40 -15.37
C PRO A 135 -2.41 -1.52 -14.68
N LEU A 136 -1.50 -0.85 -15.40
CA LEU A 136 -0.47 0.01 -14.81
C LEU A 136 -0.88 1.47 -14.72
N VAL A 137 -2.12 1.83 -15.09
CA VAL A 137 -2.66 3.17 -14.83
C VAL A 137 -2.66 3.40 -13.33
N THR A 138 -2.16 4.56 -12.89
CA THR A 138 -2.09 4.92 -11.47
C THR A 138 -3.33 5.69 -11.00
N MET A 139 -3.60 5.68 -9.69
CA MET A 139 -4.69 6.48 -9.11
C MET A 139 -4.52 7.97 -9.38
N GLY A 140 -3.27 8.46 -9.42
CA GLY A 140 -2.96 9.84 -9.79
C GLY A 140 -3.40 10.19 -11.22
N GLN A 141 -3.19 9.28 -12.18
CA GLN A 141 -3.65 9.44 -13.56
C GLN A 141 -5.18 9.39 -13.66
N VAL A 142 -5.82 8.40 -13.03
CA VAL A 142 -7.29 8.24 -13.06
C VAL A 142 -7.96 9.50 -12.50
N THR A 143 -7.53 9.94 -11.32
CA THR A 143 -8.10 11.14 -10.70
C THR A 143 -7.85 12.40 -11.52
N ALA A 144 -6.68 12.54 -12.17
CA ALA A 144 -6.36 13.75 -12.92
C ALA A 144 -7.28 13.90 -14.13
N LEU A 145 -7.55 12.79 -14.83
CA LEU A 145 -8.50 12.77 -15.92
C LEU A 145 -9.94 12.94 -15.43
N LEU A 146 -10.43 12.03 -14.57
CA LEU A 146 -11.85 11.98 -14.23
C LEU A 146 -12.33 13.27 -13.55
N THR A 147 -11.56 13.82 -12.59
CA THR A 147 -11.99 15.03 -11.88
C THR A 147 -12.05 16.26 -12.79
N SER A 148 -11.22 16.32 -13.84
CA SER A 148 -11.24 17.41 -14.82
C SER A 148 -12.51 17.44 -15.69
N ILE A 149 -13.21 16.31 -15.79
CA ILE A 149 -14.45 16.15 -16.56
C ILE A 149 -15.68 15.90 -15.65
N GLY A 150 -15.56 16.16 -14.35
CA GLY A 150 -16.68 16.08 -13.39
C GLY A 150 -17.01 14.67 -12.88
N TRP A 151 -16.07 13.72 -12.96
CA TRP A 151 -16.24 12.33 -12.52
C TRP A 151 -15.19 11.91 -11.49
N THR A 152 -15.46 10.85 -10.72
CA THR A 152 -14.51 10.20 -9.81
C THR A 152 -14.83 8.71 -9.68
N LEU A 153 -13.95 7.96 -9.00
CA LEU A 153 -14.24 6.58 -8.61
C LEU A 153 -15.02 6.55 -7.29
N PRO A 154 -15.95 5.59 -7.08
CA PRO A 154 -16.59 5.41 -5.79
C PRO A 154 -15.61 4.99 -4.69
N VAL A 155 -14.57 4.23 -5.03
CA VAL A 155 -13.49 3.78 -4.14
C VAL A 155 -12.16 4.18 -4.77
N LEU A 156 -11.36 5.01 -4.10
CA LEU A 156 -10.16 5.60 -4.70
C LEU A 156 -8.96 5.62 -3.73
N PRO A 157 -8.15 4.56 -3.69
CA PRO A 157 -7.03 4.42 -2.77
C PRO A 157 -6.06 5.60 -2.79
N GLU A 158 -5.50 5.91 -1.62
CA GLU A 158 -5.14 7.29 -1.25
C GLU A 158 -3.70 7.73 -1.61
N LEU A 159 -3.06 6.96 -2.49
CA LEU A 159 -1.70 7.19 -2.96
C LEU A 159 -1.65 7.26 -4.49
N ASP A 160 -1.01 8.31 -5.01
CA ASP A 160 -0.91 8.58 -6.45
C ASP A 160 -0.31 7.43 -7.26
N ASP A 161 0.72 6.74 -6.73
CA ASP A 161 1.50 5.72 -7.44
C ASP A 161 0.87 4.31 -7.43
N LEU A 162 -0.27 4.11 -6.75
CA LEU A 162 -0.97 2.81 -6.75
C LEU A 162 -1.58 2.52 -8.11
N THR A 163 -1.30 1.33 -8.65
CA THR A 163 -1.77 0.91 -9.98
C THR A 163 -3.07 0.11 -9.91
N VAL A 164 -3.97 0.32 -10.88
CA VAL A 164 -5.26 -0.37 -11.00
C VAL A 164 -5.15 -1.88 -10.84
N GLY A 165 -4.25 -2.54 -11.58
CA GLY A 165 -4.10 -3.99 -11.53
C GLY A 165 -3.60 -4.51 -10.18
N GLY A 166 -2.79 -3.71 -9.48
CA GLY A 166 -2.35 -4.02 -8.11
C GLY A 166 -3.49 -3.94 -7.09
N LEU A 167 -4.40 -2.98 -7.27
CA LEU A 167 -5.57 -2.81 -6.41
C LEU A 167 -6.65 -3.87 -6.66
N ILE A 168 -6.81 -4.31 -7.91
CA ILE A 168 -7.73 -5.40 -8.27
C ILE A 168 -7.21 -6.74 -7.77
N MET A 169 -6.01 -7.14 -8.17
CA MET A 169 -5.48 -8.49 -7.91
C MET A 169 -4.81 -8.63 -6.53
N GLY A 170 -4.54 -7.51 -5.87
CA GLY A 170 -4.04 -7.46 -4.49
C GLY A 170 -5.14 -7.02 -3.54
N THR A 171 -4.92 -5.88 -2.87
CA THR A 171 -5.93 -5.24 -2.02
C THR A 171 -6.09 -3.78 -2.43
N GLY A 172 -7.33 -3.31 -2.45
CA GLY A 172 -7.65 -1.90 -2.67
C GLY A 172 -8.74 -1.46 -1.72
N ILE A 173 -8.34 -0.77 -0.65
CA ILE A 173 -9.22 -0.23 0.38
C ILE A 173 -9.05 1.28 0.51
N GLU A 174 -10.13 1.94 0.89
CA GLU A 174 -10.21 3.39 1.03
C GLU A 174 -11.28 3.74 2.10
N SER A 175 -11.30 4.98 2.58
CA SER A 175 -12.27 5.45 3.58
C SER A 175 -13.77 5.31 3.16
N SER A 176 -14.07 5.24 1.86
CA SER A 176 -15.42 4.98 1.31
C SER A 176 -15.78 3.50 1.19
N SER A 177 -14.84 2.60 1.48
CA SER A 177 -15.07 1.16 1.33
C SER A 177 -16.19 0.62 2.23
N HIS A 178 -16.53 1.31 3.31
CA HIS A 178 -17.64 0.93 4.19
C HIS A 178 -18.99 1.04 3.47
N LYS A 179 -19.05 1.86 2.41
CA LYS A 179 -20.23 2.12 1.59
C LYS A 179 -20.21 1.34 0.28
N TYR A 180 -19.07 1.31 -0.41
CA TYR A 180 -18.96 0.71 -1.76
C TYR A 180 -18.22 -0.63 -1.82
N GLY A 181 -17.70 -1.12 -0.69
CA GLY A 181 -16.80 -2.27 -0.63
C GLY A 181 -15.36 -1.91 -1.04
N LEU A 182 -14.54 -2.93 -1.27
CA LEU A 182 -13.19 -2.80 -1.83
C LEU A 182 -13.18 -2.41 -3.32
N PHE A 183 -12.01 -1.99 -3.82
CA PHE A 183 -11.79 -1.52 -5.18
C PHE A 183 -12.28 -2.48 -6.28
N GLN A 184 -12.18 -3.80 -6.08
CA GLN A 184 -12.73 -4.76 -7.04
C GLN A 184 -14.26 -4.70 -7.17
N HIS A 185 -15.00 -4.28 -6.14
CA HIS A 185 -16.47 -4.23 -6.18
C HIS A 185 -17.01 -3.06 -7.01
N ILE A 186 -16.14 -2.11 -7.39
CA ILE A 186 -16.49 -1.06 -8.35
C ILE A 186 -16.09 -1.43 -9.78
N CYS A 187 -15.45 -2.59 -10.00
CA CYS A 187 -15.15 -3.10 -11.33
C CYS A 187 -16.37 -3.82 -11.92
N THR A 188 -16.52 -3.73 -13.25
CA THR A 188 -17.65 -4.29 -14.02
C THR A 188 -17.20 -5.30 -15.07
N ALA A 189 -15.95 -5.21 -15.50
CA ALA A 189 -15.33 -6.20 -16.37
C ALA A 189 -13.82 -6.25 -16.15
N TYR A 190 -13.24 -7.42 -16.43
CA TYR A 190 -11.80 -7.62 -16.56
C TYR A 190 -11.49 -8.27 -17.92
N GLU A 191 -10.34 -7.92 -18.46
CA GLU A 191 -9.79 -8.54 -19.66
C GLU A 191 -8.43 -9.14 -19.30
N LEU A 192 -8.23 -10.42 -19.62
CA LEU A 192 -7.04 -11.18 -19.25
C LEU A 192 -6.44 -11.92 -20.45
N VAL A 193 -5.12 -12.07 -20.42
CA VAL A 193 -4.42 -13.09 -21.20
C VAL A 193 -4.12 -14.28 -20.28
N LEU A 194 -4.69 -15.44 -20.59
CA LEU A 194 -4.54 -16.66 -19.79
C LEU A 194 -3.23 -17.40 -20.10
N ALA A 195 -2.95 -18.45 -19.33
CA ALA A 195 -1.70 -19.21 -19.43
C ALA A 195 -1.51 -19.96 -20.77
N ASP A 196 -2.58 -20.17 -21.53
CA ASP A 196 -2.53 -20.74 -22.88
C ASP A 196 -2.33 -19.68 -23.98
N GLY A 197 -2.30 -18.39 -23.62
CA GLY A 197 -2.22 -17.26 -24.53
C GLY A 197 -3.56 -16.82 -25.11
N SER A 198 -4.68 -17.41 -24.67
CA SER A 198 -6.02 -16.94 -25.04
C SER A 198 -6.34 -15.61 -24.37
N PHE A 199 -7.14 -14.78 -25.05
CA PHE A 199 -7.72 -13.57 -24.50
C PHE A 199 -9.12 -13.90 -23.99
N VAL A 200 -9.42 -13.50 -22.76
CA VAL A 200 -10.74 -13.68 -22.15
C VAL A 200 -11.20 -12.38 -21.53
N ARG A 201 -12.47 -12.05 -21.78
CA ARG A 201 -13.20 -11.02 -21.05
C ARG A 201 -14.11 -11.69 -20.04
N CYS A 202 -14.14 -11.18 -18.81
CA CYS A 202 -15.06 -11.64 -17.78
C CYS A 202 -15.82 -10.49 -17.15
N THR A 203 -17.09 -10.75 -16.83
CA THR A 203 -18.07 -9.85 -16.22
C THR A 203 -18.92 -10.67 -15.24
N PRO A 204 -19.80 -10.05 -14.42
CA PRO A 204 -20.72 -10.82 -13.58
C PRO A 204 -21.59 -11.84 -14.34
N SER A 205 -21.86 -11.62 -15.63
CA SER A 205 -22.70 -12.47 -16.48
C SER A 205 -21.95 -13.33 -17.49
N GLU A 206 -20.66 -13.07 -17.73
CA GLU A 206 -19.83 -13.73 -18.74
C GLU A 206 -18.51 -14.18 -18.09
N ASN A 207 -18.16 -15.47 -18.12
CA ASN A 207 -17.00 -16.01 -17.39
C ASN A 207 -17.01 -15.57 -15.90
N SER A 208 -18.19 -15.69 -15.27
CA SER A 208 -18.49 -15.13 -13.95
C SER A 208 -17.62 -15.70 -12.84
N ASP A 209 -17.32 -17.00 -12.92
CA ASP A 209 -16.38 -17.69 -12.03
C ASP A 209 -15.00 -17.03 -12.07
N LEU A 210 -14.48 -16.73 -13.26
CA LEU A 210 -13.22 -16.01 -13.43
C LEU A 210 -13.33 -14.57 -12.91
N PHE A 211 -14.43 -13.86 -13.20
CA PHE A 211 -14.65 -12.49 -12.72
C PHE A 211 -14.52 -12.39 -11.19
N TYR A 212 -15.13 -13.32 -10.45
CA TYR A 212 -15.05 -13.33 -8.99
C TYR A 212 -13.74 -13.93 -8.44
N ALA A 213 -12.97 -14.68 -9.24
CA ALA A 213 -11.69 -15.25 -8.85
C ALA A 213 -10.48 -14.31 -9.10
N VAL A 214 -10.60 -13.34 -10.03
CA VAL A 214 -9.53 -12.39 -10.35
C VAL A 214 -9.07 -11.54 -9.15
N PRO A 215 -9.98 -10.98 -8.34
CA PRO A 215 -9.58 -10.25 -7.14
C PRO A 215 -8.80 -11.14 -6.18
N TRP A 216 -7.77 -10.58 -5.53
CA TRP A 216 -6.88 -11.32 -4.61
C TRP A 216 -6.05 -12.46 -5.22
N SER A 217 -6.18 -12.72 -6.52
CA SER A 217 -5.42 -13.76 -7.21
C SER A 217 -3.90 -13.56 -7.20
N CYS A 218 -3.42 -12.36 -6.83
CA CYS A 218 -2.01 -11.98 -6.91
C CYS A 218 -1.39 -12.19 -8.30
N GLY A 219 -2.22 -12.14 -9.37
CA GLY A 219 -1.80 -12.35 -10.75
C GLY A 219 -1.56 -13.81 -11.14
N THR A 220 -2.07 -14.78 -10.37
CA THR A 220 -1.88 -16.22 -10.64
C THR A 220 -2.81 -16.78 -11.71
N LEU A 221 -3.95 -16.14 -11.96
CA LEU A 221 -4.96 -16.63 -12.93
C LEU A 221 -4.71 -16.18 -14.36
N GLY A 222 -3.90 -15.15 -14.56
CA GLY A 222 -3.60 -14.59 -15.87
C GLY A 222 -3.05 -13.17 -15.79
N PHE A 223 -2.72 -12.61 -16.94
CA PHE A 223 -2.25 -11.24 -17.06
C PHE A 223 -3.43 -10.32 -17.33
N LEU A 224 -3.82 -9.53 -16.32
CA LEU A 224 -4.80 -8.46 -16.51
C LEU A 224 -4.27 -7.47 -17.56
N VAL A 225 -5.05 -7.23 -18.61
CA VAL A 225 -4.70 -6.30 -19.70
C VAL A 225 -5.62 -5.07 -19.75
N ALA A 226 -6.86 -5.19 -19.29
CA ALA A 226 -7.73 -4.04 -19.07
C ALA A 226 -8.75 -4.32 -17.95
N ALA A 227 -9.30 -3.25 -17.39
CA ALA A 227 -10.43 -3.30 -16.46
C ALA A 227 -11.41 -2.17 -16.74
N GLU A 228 -12.70 -2.46 -16.56
CA GLU A 228 -13.77 -1.46 -16.59
C GLU A 228 -14.25 -1.17 -15.17
N ILE A 229 -14.23 0.12 -14.80
CA ILE A 229 -14.47 0.58 -13.45
C ILE A 229 -15.62 1.59 -13.47
N ARG A 230 -16.59 1.43 -12.57
CA ARG A 230 -17.69 2.39 -12.42
C ARG A 230 -17.16 3.75 -11.97
N ILE A 231 -17.71 4.80 -12.54
CA ILE A 231 -17.47 6.19 -12.14
C ILE A 231 -18.75 6.80 -11.57
N ILE A 232 -18.60 7.80 -10.72
CA ILE A 232 -19.71 8.58 -10.13
C ILE A 232 -19.44 10.08 -10.32
N PRO A 233 -20.48 10.93 -10.30
CA PRO A 233 -20.29 12.38 -10.38
C PRO A 233 -19.37 12.87 -9.26
N ALA A 234 -18.34 13.63 -9.63
CA ALA A 234 -17.47 14.30 -8.68
C ALA A 234 -18.17 15.53 -8.08
N LYS A 235 -17.80 15.84 -6.84
CA LYS A 235 -18.12 17.10 -6.17
C LYS A 235 -16.86 17.92 -5.97
N LYS A 236 -17.00 19.23 -5.76
CA LYS A 236 -15.84 20.12 -5.60
C LYS A 236 -15.04 19.81 -4.33
N TYR A 237 -15.73 19.49 -3.23
CA TYR A 237 -15.13 19.36 -1.91
C TYR A 237 -15.58 18.09 -1.18
N VAL A 238 -14.81 17.72 -0.17
CA VAL A 238 -15.20 16.82 0.91
C VAL A 238 -15.36 17.67 2.17
N LYS A 239 -16.58 17.72 2.70
CA LYS A 239 -16.87 18.26 4.04
C LYS A 239 -16.41 17.21 5.04
N LEU A 240 -15.28 17.45 5.68
CA LEU A 240 -14.61 16.50 6.57
C LEU A 240 -14.68 16.99 8.03
N CYS A 241 -15.28 16.17 8.89
CA CYS A 241 -15.33 16.36 10.33
C CYS A 241 -14.18 15.59 10.99
N PHE A 242 -13.47 16.24 11.90
CA PHE A 242 -12.41 15.63 12.72
C PHE A 242 -12.88 15.55 14.17
N GLU A 243 -12.91 14.35 14.73
CA GLU A 243 -13.33 14.13 16.11
C GLU A 243 -12.23 13.40 16.89
N PRO A 244 -11.52 14.08 17.81
CA PRO A 244 -10.61 13.41 18.73
C PRO A 244 -11.42 12.53 19.69
N VAL A 245 -10.99 11.28 19.84
CA VAL A 245 -11.62 10.28 20.70
C VAL A 245 -10.55 9.67 21.61
N ARG A 246 -10.89 9.52 22.89
CA ARG A 246 -10.01 8.95 23.91
C ARG A 246 -10.64 7.69 24.49
N GLY A 247 -9.79 6.69 24.75
CA GLY A 247 -10.17 5.37 25.25
C GLY A 247 -10.51 4.39 24.14
N MET A 248 -9.88 3.20 24.19
CA MET A 248 -10.01 2.16 23.17
C MET A 248 -11.47 1.77 22.83
N GLU A 249 -12.30 1.57 23.84
CA GLU A 249 -13.71 1.19 23.66
C GLU A 249 -14.49 2.28 22.91
N ALA A 250 -14.36 3.53 23.36
CA ALA A 250 -14.99 4.68 22.71
C ALA A 250 -14.53 4.87 21.26
N ILE A 251 -13.24 4.61 20.98
CA ILE A 251 -12.69 4.63 19.62
C ILE A 251 -13.38 3.56 18.75
N CYS A 252 -13.42 2.32 19.23
CA CYS A 252 -14.02 1.20 18.50
C CYS A 252 -15.52 1.45 18.25
N ASP A 253 -16.25 1.90 19.26
CA ASP A 253 -17.68 2.17 19.19
C ASP A 253 -17.99 3.32 18.22
N LYS A 254 -17.26 4.43 18.34
CA LYS A 254 -17.42 5.58 17.45
C LYS A 254 -17.14 5.17 16.00
N PHE A 255 -16.01 4.53 15.75
CA PHE A 255 -15.64 4.09 14.41
C PHE A 255 -16.65 3.10 13.81
N THR A 256 -17.14 2.15 14.61
CA THR A 256 -18.19 1.19 14.22
C THR A 256 -19.47 1.93 13.84
N ARG A 257 -19.95 2.81 14.72
CA ARG A 257 -21.18 3.56 14.52
C ARG A 257 -21.11 4.42 13.26
N GLU A 258 -20.05 5.20 13.08
CA GLU A 258 -19.93 6.08 11.91
C GLU A 258 -19.80 5.28 10.60
N SER A 259 -19.15 4.11 10.61
CA SER A 259 -19.06 3.21 9.44
C SER A 259 -20.40 2.58 9.04
N GLN A 260 -21.36 2.53 9.95
CA GLN A 260 -22.69 1.98 9.68
C GLN A 260 -23.64 3.01 9.07
N ARG A 261 -23.38 4.31 9.28
CA ARG A 261 -24.22 5.41 8.79
C ARG A 261 -24.06 5.60 7.30
N SER A 262 -25.18 5.58 6.59
CA SER A 262 -25.22 5.68 5.12
C SER A 262 -24.93 7.09 4.60
N GLU A 263 -25.16 8.09 5.45
CA GLU A 263 -24.89 9.51 5.17
C GLU A 263 -23.40 9.78 4.97
N ASN A 264 -22.55 9.06 5.72
CA ASN A 264 -21.10 9.20 5.58
C ASN A 264 -20.67 8.61 4.24
N HIS A 265 -19.97 9.41 3.42
CA HIS A 265 -19.35 8.93 2.19
C HIS A 265 -17.96 8.36 2.49
N PHE A 266 -17.29 8.91 3.50
CA PHE A 266 -15.95 8.54 3.92
C PHE A 266 -15.91 8.39 5.44
N VAL A 267 -15.25 7.32 5.91
CA VAL A 267 -14.97 7.08 7.33
C VAL A 267 -13.55 6.55 7.47
N GLU A 268 -12.74 7.25 8.25
CA GLU A 268 -11.33 6.92 8.49
C GLU A 268 -10.99 7.21 9.95
N GLY A 269 -10.15 6.39 10.57
CA GLY A 269 -9.56 6.68 11.87
C GLY A 269 -8.03 6.71 11.80
N LEU A 270 -7.42 7.64 12.53
CA LEU A 270 -5.98 7.66 12.78
C LEU A 270 -5.73 7.51 14.28
N LEU A 271 -5.05 6.42 14.68
CA LEU A 271 -4.64 6.15 16.06
C LEU A 271 -3.21 6.63 16.26
N TYR A 272 -2.99 7.40 17.32
CA TYR A 272 -1.67 7.89 17.72
C TYR A 272 -1.13 7.17 18.95
N SER A 273 -2.04 6.64 19.77
CA SER A 273 -1.73 5.74 20.87
C SER A 273 -2.87 4.73 21.04
N LEU A 274 -2.73 3.77 21.95
CA LEU A 274 -3.78 2.79 22.23
C LEU A 274 -5.11 3.46 22.62
N ASP A 275 -5.03 4.61 23.28
CA ASP A 275 -6.18 5.31 23.84
C ASP A 275 -6.45 6.67 23.18
N GLU A 276 -5.79 7.01 22.08
CA GLU A 276 -6.00 8.29 21.39
C GLU A 276 -6.10 8.11 19.89
N ALA A 277 -7.24 8.53 19.34
CA ALA A 277 -7.49 8.55 17.91
C ALA A 277 -8.18 9.82 17.46
N VAL A 278 -8.11 10.11 16.16
CA VAL A 278 -9.06 11.00 15.51
C VAL A 278 -9.89 10.17 14.55
N ILE A 279 -11.20 10.19 14.76
CA ILE A 279 -12.18 9.61 13.83
C ILE A 279 -12.65 10.72 12.90
N MET A 280 -12.54 10.47 11.60
CA MET A 280 -12.88 11.39 10.54
C MET A 280 -14.08 10.86 9.76
N THR A 281 -15.05 11.73 9.51
CA THR A 281 -16.24 11.43 8.72
C THR A 281 -16.41 12.48 7.64
N GLY A 282 -16.70 12.05 6.41
CA GLY A 282 -16.69 12.93 5.25
C GLY A 282 -17.90 12.75 4.35
N VAL A 283 -18.38 13.85 3.77
CA VAL A 283 -19.42 13.86 2.73
C VAL A 283 -18.95 14.71 1.55
N MET A 284 -19.18 14.22 0.34
CA MET A 284 -18.89 14.98 -0.89
C MET A 284 -19.93 16.09 -1.10
N THR A 285 -19.48 17.32 -1.39
CA THR A 285 -20.34 18.50 -1.52
C THR A 285 -19.80 19.51 -2.52
N ASP A 286 -20.70 20.23 -3.20
CA ASP A 286 -20.35 21.40 -4.02
C ASP A 286 -20.36 22.71 -3.23
N GLU A 287 -21.06 22.72 -2.09
CA GLU A 287 -21.20 23.86 -1.19
C GLU A 287 -20.10 23.86 -0.14
N MET A 288 -19.68 25.07 0.25
CA MET A 288 -18.61 25.30 1.21
C MET A 288 -18.98 26.46 2.13
N GLU A 289 -18.81 26.26 3.43
CA GLU A 289 -18.93 27.35 4.41
C GLU A 289 -17.72 28.31 4.29
N PRO A 290 -17.95 29.65 4.24
CA PRO A 290 -16.88 30.63 4.14
C PRO A 290 -15.82 30.46 5.23
N GLY A 291 -14.55 30.59 4.88
CA GLY A 291 -13.42 30.51 5.81
C GLY A 291 -13.02 29.10 6.27
N LYS A 292 -13.74 28.04 5.85
CA LYS A 292 -13.43 26.64 6.23
C LYS A 292 -12.73 25.82 5.14
N LEU A 293 -12.29 26.46 4.06
CA LEU A 293 -11.52 25.79 3.00
C LEU A 293 -10.13 25.40 3.52
N ASN A 294 -9.77 24.12 3.42
CA ASN A 294 -8.42 23.65 3.67
C ASN A 294 -7.87 22.86 2.49
N SER A 295 -7.04 23.52 1.69
CA SER A 295 -6.27 22.88 0.62
C SER A 295 -5.07 22.11 1.17
N ILE A 296 -5.32 20.97 1.83
CA ILE A 296 -4.28 20.15 2.50
C ILE A 296 -3.16 19.67 1.57
N GLY A 297 -3.44 19.55 0.27
CA GLY A 297 -2.45 19.16 -0.75
C GLY A 297 -1.36 20.21 -1.01
N ASN A 298 -1.53 21.46 -0.56
CA ASN A 298 -0.56 22.53 -0.83
C ASN A 298 0.79 22.23 -0.18
N TYR A 299 1.89 22.44 -0.91
CA TYR A 299 3.20 21.93 -0.50
C TYR A 299 3.74 22.50 0.83
N TYR A 300 3.33 23.71 1.18
CA TYR A 300 3.74 24.37 2.42
C TYR A 300 2.89 23.96 3.64
N LYS A 301 1.78 23.24 3.45
CA LYS A 301 0.92 22.74 4.55
C LYS A 301 1.53 21.54 5.26
N PRO A 302 1.18 21.30 6.55
CA PRO A 302 1.68 20.14 7.29
C PRO A 302 1.24 18.85 6.61
N TRP A 303 2.00 17.77 6.83
CA TRP A 303 1.56 16.44 6.43
C TRP A 303 0.23 16.08 7.10
N PHE A 304 -0.61 15.33 6.38
CA PHE A 304 -2.00 15.10 6.79
C PHE A 304 -2.11 14.50 8.20
N PHE A 305 -1.34 13.45 8.51
CA PHE A 305 -1.36 12.87 9.86
C PHE A 305 -0.86 13.85 10.94
N LYS A 306 0.02 14.82 10.65
CA LYS A 306 0.41 15.86 11.63
C LYS A 306 -0.64 16.95 11.77
N HIS A 307 -1.36 17.27 10.70
CA HIS A 307 -2.54 18.13 10.75
C HIS A 307 -3.63 17.50 11.63
N VAL A 308 -3.92 16.21 11.42
CA VAL A 308 -4.92 15.46 12.21
C VAL A 308 -4.51 15.36 13.69
N GLU A 309 -3.23 15.11 13.99
CA GLU A 309 -2.70 15.05 15.36
C GLU A 309 -2.98 16.34 16.16
N ASN A 310 -3.09 17.49 15.48
CA ASN A 310 -3.35 18.76 16.14
C ASN A 310 -4.73 18.82 16.81
N TYR A 311 -5.73 18.11 16.26
CA TYR A 311 -7.06 18.00 16.87
C TYR A 311 -7.05 17.22 18.20
N LEU A 312 -6.14 16.24 18.33
CA LEU A 312 -5.90 15.56 19.62
C LEU A 312 -5.23 16.47 20.65
N LYS A 313 -4.21 17.24 20.22
CA LYS A 313 -3.45 18.14 21.11
C LYS A 313 -4.29 19.29 21.64
N THR A 314 -5.15 19.84 20.79
CA THR A 314 -6.07 20.93 21.16
C THR A 314 -7.36 20.43 21.81
N ASN A 315 -7.63 19.12 21.73
CA ASN A 315 -8.87 18.48 22.18
C ASN A 315 -10.13 19.16 21.62
N GLN A 316 -10.08 19.55 20.35
CA GLN A 316 -11.16 20.25 19.66
C GLN A 316 -11.67 19.42 18.50
N LYS A 317 -12.98 19.49 18.24
CA LYS A 317 -13.56 18.97 17.00
C LYS A 317 -13.34 19.97 15.89
N GLY A 318 -13.07 19.46 14.69
CA GLY A 318 -12.83 20.26 13.49
C GLY A 318 -13.87 20.01 12.42
N LEU A 319 -14.11 21.02 11.60
CA LEU A 319 -14.84 20.88 10.34
C LEU A 319 -14.10 21.67 9.26
N GLU A 320 -13.71 20.98 8.20
CA GLU A 320 -13.00 21.57 7.07
C GLU A 320 -13.62 21.12 5.74
N TYR A 321 -13.48 21.95 4.72
CA TYR A 321 -13.82 21.60 3.34
C TYR A 321 -12.52 21.40 2.58
N ILE A 322 -12.28 20.18 2.11
CA ILE A 322 -11.05 19.80 1.42
C ILE A 322 -11.37 19.62 -0.06
N PRO A 323 -10.61 20.21 -1.00
CA PRO A 323 -10.79 19.92 -2.42
C PRO A 323 -10.75 18.41 -2.70
N LEU A 324 -11.68 17.88 -3.49
CA LEU A 324 -11.87 16.42 -3.64
C LEU A 324 -10.57 15.69 -3.97
N ARG A 325 -9.80 16.19 -4.95
CA ARG A 325 -8.50 15.61 -5.32
C ARG A 325 -7.48 15.65 -4.17
N HIS A 326 -7.48 16.71 -3.37
CA HIS A 326 -6.59 16.82 -2.21
C HIS A 326 -6.96 15.81 -1.12
N TYR A 327 -8.25 15.53 -0.94
CA TYR A 327 -8.72 14.50 -0.01
C TYR A 327 -8.26 13.11 -0.44
N TYR A 328 -8.45 12.75 -1.72
CA TYR A 328 -8.01 11.46 -2.22
C TYR A 328 -6.51 11.25 -2.07
N HIS A 329 -5.69 12.27 -2.30
CA HIS A 329 -4.22 12.14 -2.26
C HIS A 329 -3.59 12.62 -0.96
N ARG A 330 -4.37 12.70 0.12
CA ARG A 330 -3.95 13.28 1.41
C ARG A 330 -2.72 12.62 2.04
N HIS A 331 -2.49 11.34 1.77
CA HIS A 331 -1.33 10.58 2.27
C HIS A 331 -0.15 10.53 1.32
N THR A 332 -0.30 10.98 0.07
CA THR A 332 0.74 10.87 -0.97
C THR A 332 2.02 11.60 -0.55
N ARG A 333 1.91 12.84 -0.10
CA ARG A 333 3.08 13.68 0.20
C ARG A 333 3.94 13.13 1.34
N SER A 334 3.32 12.53 2.35
CA SER A 334 4.07 11.95 3.48
C SER A 334 4.32 10.46 3.34
N ILE A 335 3.85 9.84 2.25
CA ILE A 335 3.83 8.38 2.07
C ILE A 335 3.24 7.75 3.35
N PHE A 336 2.01 8.17 3.68
CA PHE A 336 1.42 7.98 5.00
C PHE A 336 2.28 8.62 6.11
N TRP A 337 3.07 7.82 6.82
CA TRP A 337 3.94 8.24 7.93
C TRP A 337 5.43 8.08 7.59
N GLU A 338 5.74 7.32 6.54
CA GLU A 338 7.08 6.83 6.20
C GLU A 338 8.08 7.96 5.92
N LEU A 339 7.62 9.06 5.32
CA LEU A 339 8.51 10.16 5.01
C LEU A 339 9.08 10.81 6.28
N GLN A 340 8.40 10.69 7.43
CA GLN A 340 8.94 11.14 8.70
C GLN A 340 10.17 10.34 9.13
N ASP A 341 10.21 9.04 8.88
CA ASP A 341 11.35 8.21 9.24
C ASP A 341 12.55 8.44 8.29
N ILE A 342 12.27 8.81 7.05
CA ILE A 342 13.30 9.15 6.05
C ILE A 342 13.83 10.57 6.25
N ILE A 343 12.94 11.54 6.52
CA ILE A 343 13.25 12.96 6.72
C ILE A 343 12.56 13.43 8.03
N PRO A 344 13.18 13.22 9.21
CA PRO A 344 12.56 13.50 10.51
C PRO A 344 12.08 14.94 10.72
N PHE A 345 12.77 15.90 10.09
CA PHE A 345 12.42 17.32 10.12
C PHE A 345 11.57 17.77 8.91
N GLY A 346 11.10 16.83 8.08
CA GLY A 346 10.38 17.13 6.83
C GLY A 346 9.06 17.89 7.02
N ASN A 347 8.48 17.85 8.22
CA ASN A 347 7.30 18.66 8.55
C ASN A 347 7.65 20.08 9.07
N ASN A 348 8.92 20.45 9.17
CA ASN A 348 9.34 21.81 9.51
C ASN A 348 8.86 22.80 8.42
N PRO A 349 8.28 23.97 8.77
CA PRO A 349 7.82 24.95 7.79
C PRO A 349 8.88 25.39 6.77
N VAL A 350 10.14 25.55 7.21
CA VAL A 350 11.27 25.94 6.34
C VAL A 350 11.54 24.85 5.30
N PHE A 351 11.58 23.58 5.73
CA PHE A 351 11.75 22.46 4.81
C PHE A 351 10.59 22.38 3.81
N ARG A 352 9.35 22.49 4.29
CA ARG A 352 8.16 22.42 3.43
C ARG A 352 8.14 23.54 2.39
N TYR A 353 8.61 24.73 2.75
CA TYR A 353 8.71 25.85 1.82
C TYR A 353 9.79 25.62 0.75
N LEU A 354 10.98 25.15 1.15
CA LEU A 354 12.13 24.98 0.24
C LEU A 354 12.07 23.70 -0.60
N PHE A 355 11.67 22.57 -0.01
CA PHE A 355 11.72 21.23 -0.63
C PHE A 355 10.35 20.56 -0.73
N GLY A 356 9.32 21.07 -0.05
CA GLY A 356 8.03 20.38 0.05
C GLY A 356 7.26 20.24 -1.27
N TRP A 357 7.62 21.02 -2.31
CA TRP A 357 7.05 20.95 -3.65
C TRP A 357 7.66 19.81 -4.51
N MET A 358 8.81 19.26 -4.12
CA MET A 358 9.40 18.06 -4.73
C MET A 358 8.99 16.77 -4.02
N VAL A 359 8.27 16.88 -2.91
CA VAL A 359 7.79 15.76 -2.10
C VAL A 359 6.45 15.25 -2.66
N PRO A 360 6.22 13.92 -2.76
CA PRO A 360 7.04 12.83 -2.21
C PRO A 360 8.17 12.37 -3.14
N PRO A 361 9.27 11.81 -2.60
CA PRO A 361 10.20 11.05 -3.42
C PRO A 361 9.49 9.82 -4.00
N LYS A 362 9.82 9.45 -5.23
CA LYS A 362 9.28 8.23 -5.85
C LYS A 362 9.69 7.00 -5.06
N ILE A 363 8.70 6.22 -4.60
CA ILE A 363 8.90 4.96 -3.88
C ILE A 363 9.78 4.01 -4.70
N SER A 364 9.60 4.02 -6.02
CA SER A 364 10.37 3.19 -6.93
C SER A 364 11.84 3.55 -6.97
N LEU A 365 12.17 4.85 -6.99
CA LEU A 365 13.55 5.34 -6.95
C LEU A 365 14.18 5.18 -5.57
N LEU A 366 13.40 5.36 -4.49
CA LEU A 366 13.81 5.02 -3.13
C LEU A 366 14.27 3.56 -3.05
N LYS A 367 13.51 2.63 -3.62
CA LYS A 367 13.87 1.21 -3.67
C LYS A 367 15.06 0.92 -4.58
N LEU A 368 15.14 1.58 -5.73
CA LEU A 368 16.26 1.39 -6.67
C LEU A 368 17.60 1.81 -6.05
N THR A 369 17.59 2.83 -5.19
CA THR A 369 18.78 3.38 -4.53
C THR A 369 19.08 2.74 -3.17
N GLN A 370 18.29 1.76 -2.72
CA GLN A 370 18.56 1.02 -1.50
C GLN A 370 19.69 0.00 -1.69
N GLY A 371 20.82 0.24 -1.02
CA GLY A 371 21.88 -0.75 -0.86
C GLY A 371 21.46 -1.94 0.02
N GLU A 372 22.25 -3.02 0.02
CA GLU A 372 21.92 -4.25 0.76
C GLU A 372 21.76 -4.03 2.26
N THR A 373 22.58 -3.15 2.85
CA THR A 373 22.57 -2.84 4.28
C THR A 373 21.27 -2.16 4.69
N LEU A 374 20.83 -1.16 3.92
CA LEU A 374 19.55 -0.49 4.16
C LEU A 374 18.37 -1.45 3.96
N ARG A 375 18.44 -2.33 2.96
CA ARG A 375 17.43 -3.36 2.74
C ARG A 375 17.31 -4.33 3.92
N LYS A 376 18.43 -4.82 4.45
CA LYS A 376 18.43 -5.67 5.65
C LYS A 376 17.85 -4.95 6.87
N LEU A 377 18.17 -3.67 7.04
CA LEU A 377 17.61 -2.85 8.12
C LEU A 377 16.08 -2.78 8.02
N TYR A 378 15.55 -2.49 6.83
CA TYR A 378 14.11 -2.49 6.55
C TYR A 378 13.48 -3.86 6.82
N GLU A 379 14.06 -4.94 6.30
CA GLU A 379 13.53 -6.31 6.51
C GLU A 379 13.49 -6.72 7.98
N GLN A 380 14.41 -6.19 8.81
CA GLN A 380 14.54 -6.56 10.22
C GLN A 380 13.80 -5.64 11.20
N HIS A 381 13.63 -4.36 10.86
CA HIS A 381 13.15 -3.34 11.80
C HIS A 381 11.93 -2.57 11.31
N HIS A 382 11.50 -2.77 10.06
CA HIS A 382 10.36 -2.08 9.48
C HIS A 382 9.28 -3.07 9.10
N VAL A 383 8.12 -2.92 9.73
CA VAL A 383 6.95 -3.75 9.47
C VAL A 383 5.84 -2.83 9.00
N VAL A 384 5.33 -3.13 7.81
CA VAL A 384 4.09 -2.57 7.28
C VAL A 384 3.22 -3.75 6.93
N GLN A 385 2.06 -3.84 7.57
CA GLN A 385 1.15 -4.95 7.40
C GLN A 385 -0.26 -4.42 7.26
N ASP A 386 -0.92 -4.78 6.15
CA ASP A 386 -2.35 -4.57 5.95
C ASP A 386 -3.12 -5.78 6.47
N MET A 387 -4.14 -5.55 7.29
CA MET A 387 -4.98 -6.62 7.86
C MET A 387 -6.45 -6.27 7.76
N LEU A 388 -7.29 -7.24 7.41
CA LEU A 388 -8.74 -7.13 7.52
C LEU A 388 -9.20 -7.72 8.85
N VAL A 389 -9.67 -6.85 9.75
CA VAL A 389 -10.13 -7.26 11.08
C VAL A 389 -11.65 -7.15 11.16
N PRO A 390 -12.39 -8.21 11.51
CA PRO A 390 -13.82 -8.12 11.78
C PRO A 390 -14.08 -7.13 12.92
N MET A 391 -15.02 -6.20 12.75
CA MET A 391 -15.25 -5.12 13.73
C MET A 391 -15.51 -5.63 15.16
N LYS A 392 -16.22 -6.75 15.30
CA LYS A 392 -16.47 -7.40 16.61
C LYS A 392 -15.21 -7.81 17.37
N CYS A 393 -14.08 -7.97 16.67
CA CYS A 393 -12.80 -8.36 17.22
C CYS A 393 -11.81 -7.18 17.28
N LEU A 394 -12.23 -5.96 16.91
CA LEU A 394 -11.32 -4.84 16.71
C LEU A 394 -10.54 -4.49 17.98
N SER A 395 -11.24 -4.27 19.10
CA SER A 395 -10.59 -3.98 20.39
C SER A 395 -9.57 -5.05 20.78
N ARG A 396 -9.95 -6.33 20.69
CA ARG A 396 -9.05 -7.45 20.98
C ARG A 396 -7.82 -7.46 20.07
N ALA A 397 -8.03 -7.23 18.76
CA ALA A 397 -6.93 -7.20 17.80
C ALA A 397 -5.96 -6.05 18.10
N LEU A 398 -6.47 -4.86 18.42
CA LEU A 398 -5.65 -3.71 18.79
C LEU A 398 -4.82 -3.97 20.07
N HIS A 399 -5.40 -4.62 21.08
CA HIS A 399 -4.66 -5.06 22.27
C HIS A 399 -3.54 -6.06 21.93
N THR A 400 -3.83 -7.06 21.09
CA THR A 400 -2.83 -8.04 20.64
C THR A 400 -1.69 -7.33 19.89
N PHE A 401 -1.99 -6.42 18.96
CA PHE A 401 -0.96 -5.70 18.22
C PHE A 401 -0.10 -4.81 19.12
N HIS A 402 -0.70 -4.17 20.12
CA HIS A 402 0.02 -3.33 21.06
C HIS A 402 0.94 -4.15 21.97
N ASN A 403 0.44 -5.27 22.51
CA ASN A 403 1.17 -6.10 23.47
C ASN A 403 2.27 -6.92 22.80
N ASP A 404 2.00 -7.48 21.62
CA ASP A 404 2.89 -8.47 20.99
C ASP A 404 3.84 -7.83 19.97
N ILE A 405 3.41 -6.76 19.30
CA ILE A 405 4.18 -6.11 18.22
C ILE A 405 4.75 -4.75 18.69
N HIS A 406 4.29 -4.21 19.83
CA HIS A 406 4.72 -2.92 20.37
C HIS A 406 4.62 -1.75 19.38
N VAL A 407 3.50 -1.70 18.65
CA VAL A 407 3.30 -0.68 17.61
C VAL A 407 2.36 0.43 18.05
N SER A 408 2.71 1.70 17.77
CA SER A 408 1.85 2.88 17.93
C SER A 408 1.92 3.77 16.69
N GLY A 409 0.81 3.79 15.95
CA GLY A 409 0.67 4.41 14.63
C GLY A 409 -0.27 3.55 13.79
N TRP A 410 -1.53 3.96 13.68
CA TRP A 410 -2.57 3.14 13.05
C TRP A 410 -3.47 3.97 12.13
N TRP A 411 -3.81 3.36 10.99
CA TRP A 411 -4.79 3.86 10.04
C TRP A 411 -5.90 2.83 9.91
N GLY A 412 -7.12 3.28 9.67
CA GLY A 412 -8.07 2.38 9.08
C GLY A 412 -9.32 3.01 8.50
N GLY A 413 -9.73 2.42 7.37
CA GLY A 413 -11.02 2.63 6.73
C GLY A 413 -11.93 1.42 6.97
N GLY A 414 -13.20 1.67 7.26
CA GLY A 414 -14.20 0.61 7.38
C GLY A 414 -14.55 0.06 5.99
N GLY A 415 -14.97 -1.20 5.91
CA GLY A 415 -15.40 -1.88 4.68
C GLY A 415 -16.60 -2.80 4.95
N ARG A 416 -17.54 -2.94 4.00
CA ARG A 416 -18.58 -3.99 4.03
C ARG A 416 -18.26 -5.06 2.97
N GLY A 417 -18.42 -6.33 3.31
CA GLY A 417 -18.30 -7.46 2.38
C GLY A 417 -19.66 -8.10 2.14
N SER A 418 -20.08 -8.16 0.88
CA SER A 418 -21.25 -8.96 0.45
C SER A 418 -20.73 -10.22 -0.23
N LEU A 419 -20.92 -11.38 0.41
CA LEU A 419 -20.85 -12.67 -0.27
C LEU A 419 -22.25 -12.96 -0.80
N SER A 420 -22.45 -12.92 -2.12
CA SER A 420 -23.71 -13.37 -2.73
C SER A 420 -23.79 -14.90 -2.64
N PRO A 421 -24.91 -15.49 -2.16
CA PRO A 421 -25.13 -16.92 -2.20
C PRO A 421 -25.70 -17.31 -3.58
N GLY A 422 -25.00 -18.17 -4.34
CA GLY A 422 -25.56 -18.71 -5.59
C GLY A 422 -24.59 -19.64 -6.33
N GLY A 423 -24.92 -20.93 -6.34
CA GLY A 423 -24.25 -21.96 -7.16
C GLY A 423 -23.92 -23.22 -6.36
N GLY A 424 -24.91 -24.07 -6.11
CA GLY A 424 -24.73 -25.32 -5.38
C GLY A 424 -23.84 -26.32 -6.12
N ALA A 425 -22.89 -26.92 -5.40
CA ALA A 425 -22.14 -28.10 -5.85
C ALA A 425 -22.62 -29.35 -5.07
N PRO A 426 -22.75 -30.53 -5.71
CA PRO A 426 -23.34 -31.71 -5.12
C PRO A 426 -22.40 -32.36 -4.09
N ARG A 427 -22.98 -32.87 -2.99
CA ARG A 427 -22.27 -33.60 -1.93
C ARG A 427 -21.91 -35.03 -2.41
N PRO A 428 -20.68 -35.53 -2.18
CA PRO A 428 -20.42 -36.96 -2.19
C PRO A 428 -20.71 -37.58 -0.82
N SER A 429 -21.33 -38.75 -0.82
CA SER A 429 -21.61 -39.62 0.33
C SER A 429 -20.35 -40.33 0.85
N PRO A 430 -20.28 -40.72 2.14
CA PRO A 430 -19.09 -41.36 2.71
C PRO A 430 -19.22 -42.88 2.74
N GLN A 431 -18.18 -43.62 2.30
CA GLN A 431 -17.90 -44.99 2.75
C GLN A 431 -16.41 -45.36 2.61
N SER A 432 -15.89 -45.90 3.72
CA SER A 432 -14.68 -46.69 4.03
C SER A 432 -13.96 -47.41 2.87
N SER A 433 -12.66 -47.75 2.89
CA SER A 433 -11.86 -48.37 3.96
C SER A 433 -10.34 -48.42 3.58
N ALA A 434 -9.46 -48.41 4.60
CA ALA A 434 -8.12 -49.03 4.77
C ALA A 434 -7.53 -49.94 3.66
N GLU A 435 -6.22 -50.15 3.42
CA GLU A 435 -4.87 -49.69 3.85
C GLU A 435 -3.85 -50.54 2.98
N PRO A 436 -2.52 -50.70 3.25
CA PRO A 436 -1.39 -50.18 2.44
C PRO A 436 -0.42 -51.23 1.84
N LEU A 437 0.61 -50.80 1.06
CA LEU A 437 2.06 -51.17 1.21
C LEU A 437 2.99 -50.68 0.07
N ALA A 438 4.12 -50.07 0.49
CA ALA A 438 5.52 -50.07 0.00
C ALA A 438 5.88 -50.01 -1.52
N GLY A 439 6.90 -49.30 -2.01
CA GLY A 439 7.98 -48.50 -1.38
C GLY A 439 9.02 -48.00 -2.42
N GLY A 440 9.83 -47.01 -2.00
CA GLY A 440 11.13 -46.56 -2.57
C GLY A 440 11.07 -45.57 -3.76
N GLY A 441 11.73 -44.41 -3.80
CA GLY A 441 12.64 -43.69 -2.90
C GLY A 441 13.46 -42.66 -3.70
N ALA A 442 13.44 -41.37 -3.32
CA ALA A 442 14.49 -40.38 -3.57
C ALA A 442 14.17 -39.10 -2.77
N GLY A 443 15.08 -38.72 -1.85
CA GLY A 443 14.84 -37.83 -0.73
C GLY A 443 14.91 -36.33 -1.02
N LEU A 444 13.93 -35.63 -0.44
CA LEU A 444 13.92 -34.20 -0.09
C LEU A 444 14.65 -33.98 1.25
N PRO A 445 15.20 -32.79 1.53
CA PRO A 445 15.35 -32.36 2.91
C PRO A 445 14.39 -31.20 3.25
N GLY A 446 13.48 -31.49 4.19
CA GLY A 446 13.37 -30.68 5.41
C GLY A 446 12.35 -29.56 5.44
N ALA A 447 11.06 -29.92 5.50
CA ALA A 447 10.02 -29.10 6.12
C ALA A 447 9.54 -29.79 7.40
N CYS A 448 9.77 -29.16 8.56
CA CYS A 448 9.09 -29.36 9.85
C CYS A 448 9.70 -28.37 10.85
N ALA A 449 9.04 -27.75 11.82
CA ALA A 449 7.67 -27.44 12.18
C ALA A 449 7.78 -26.83 13.59
N SER A 450 7.03 -25.77 13.93
CA SER A 450 6.35 -25.68 15.23
C SER A 450 5.55 -24.37 15.32
N GLY A 451 4.27 -24.51 15.67
CA GLY A 451 3.31 -23.42 15.75
C GLY A 451 1.94 -23.93 15.34
N ARG A 452 1.22 -24.54 16.30
CA ARG A 452 -0.08 -25.21 16.12
C ARG A 452 -1.04 -24.40 15.23
N LYS A 453 -1.37 -24.95 14.05
CA LYS A 453 -2.57 -24.56 13.30
C LYS A 453 -3.76 -25.27 13.93
N SER A 454 -4.69 -24.52 14.54
CA SER A 454 -6.04 -25.04 14.70
C SER A 454 -6.71 -24.99 13.33
N THR A 455 -6.93 -26.16 12.74
CA THR A 455 -7.75 -26.33 11.55
C THR A 455 -9.21 -26.36 11.96
N HIS A 456 -9.79 -25.18 12.20
CA HIS A 456 -11.22 -24.98 12.13
C HIS A 456 -11.48 -23.88 11.10
N MET A 457 -11.80 -24.29 9.87
CA MET A 457 -12.52 -23.45 8.92
C MET A 457 -13.87 -23.12 9.56
N PRO A 458 -14.18 -21.85 9.89
CA PRO A 458 -15.52 -21.50 10.33
C PRO A 458 -16.49 -21.65 9.16
N SER A 459 -17.62 -22.32 9.42
CA SER A 459 -18.81 -22.37 8.55
C SER A 459 -19.19 -20.96 8.05
N PRO A 460 -19.72 -20.80 6.83
CA PRO A 460 -20.10 -19.48 6.30
C PRO A 460 -21.14 -18.82 7.23
N GLY A 461 -20.71 -17.76 7.91
CA GLY A 461 -21.59 -16.90 8.70
C GLY A 461 -22.45 -15.99 7.81
N PRO A 462 -23.47 -15.33 8.40
CA PRO A 462 -24.44 -14.52 7.65
C PRO A 462 -23.78 -13.30 6.97
N PRO A 463 -24.42 -12.73 5.93
CA PRO A 463 -23.84 -11.67 5.10
C PRO A 463 -23.69 -10.34 5.84
N GLY A 464 -22.67 -9.55 5.48
CA GLY A 464 -22.58 -8.12 5.82
C GLY A 464 -21.73 -7.71 7.03
N LEU A 465 -20.67 -8.46 7.38
CA LEU A 465 -19.80 -8.06 8.49
C LEU A 465 -18.85 -6.92 8.09
N PRO A 466 -18.85 -5.79 8.82
CA PRO A 466 -17.88 -4.73 8.59
C PRO A 466 -16.48 -5.21 8.99
N TYR A 467 -15.48 -4.80 8.21
CA TYR A 467 -14.07 -5.04 8.49
C TYR A 467 -13.28 -3.74 8.41
N LEU A 468 -12.13 -3.73 9.05
CA LEU A 468 -11.22 -2.60 9.09
C LEU A 468 -9.91 -2.99 8.45
N ALA A 469 -9.43 -2.22 7.46
CA ALA A 469 -8.07 -2.36 6.97
C ALA A 469 -7.12 -1.55 7.83
N VAL A 470 -6.04 -2.18 8.27
CA VAL A 470 -5.07 -1.60 9.18
C VAL A 470 -3.66 -1.72 8.62
N PRO A 471 -2.99 -0.64 8.18
CA PRO A 471 -1.55 -0.51 8.10
C PRO A 471 -1.01 -0.17 9.50
N ILE A 472 -0.13 -1.04 9.96
CA ILE A 472 0.60 -0.94 11.23
C ILE A 472 1.97 -0.31 10.93
N HIS A 473 2.34 0.80 11.57
CA HIS A 473 3.68 1.41 11.49
C HIS A 473 4.34 1.47 12.87
N PRO A 474 5.60 1.03 13.06
CA PRO A 474 6.22 0.88 14.37
C PRO A 474 6.16 2.14 15.25
N ALA A 475 6.04 1.91 16.57
CA ALA A 475 6.00 2.96 17.58
C ALA A 475 7.25 3.87 17.54
N GLN A 476 7.04 5.18 17.71
CA GLN A 476 8.15 6.09 17.97
C GLN A 476 8.82 5.76 19.31
N PRO A 477 10.16 5.77 19.42
CA PRO A 477 10.80 5.78 20.72
C PRO A 477 10.48 7.09 21.43
N ALA A 478 9.94 6.99 22.64
CA ALA A 478 9.61 8.14 23.49
C ALA A 478 10.84 9.06 23.65
N ARG A 479 10.66 10.37 23.46
CA ARG A 479 11.68 11.36 23.82
C ARG A 479 11.93 11.31 25.34
N PRO A 480 13.18 11.29 25.82
CA PRO A 480 13.46 11.36 27.24
C PRO A 480 13.23 12.81 27.69
N GLY A 481 12.10 13.08 28.35
CA GLY A 481 11.82 14.43 28.84
C GLY A 481 10.39 14.67 29.31
N ALA A 482 9.99 14.03 30.41
CA ALA A 482 9.01 14.58 31.35
C ALA A 482 9.11 13.81 32.67
N SER A 483 9.47 14.54 33.72
CA SER A 483 9.56 14.04 35.09
C SER A 483 8.21 13.57 35.61
N GLN A 484 8.08 12.28 35.94
CA GLN A 484 7.16 11.81 36.97
C GLN A 484 7.86 10.81 37.90
N GLY A 485 7.61 11.01 39.19
CA GLY A 485 8.39 10.47 40.29
C GLY A 485 8.21 8.97 40.55
N ARG A 486 9.32 8.38 41.00
CA ARG A 486 9.46 7.25 41.95
C ARG A 486 8.22 6.35 42.14
N ARG A 487 8.24 5.16 41.53
CA ARG A 487 8.45 3.85 42.20
C ARG A 487 8.21 2.71 41.19
N GLY A 488 9.20 1.83 41.05
CA GLY A 488 9.12 0.61 40.26
C GLY A 488 10.45 0.28 39.58
N ARG A 489 11.39 -0.31 40.34
CA ARG A 489 12.68 -0.78 39.80
C ARG A 489 12.45 -1.99 38.89
N ALA A 490 12.92 -1.95 37.65
CA ALA A 490 13.36 -3.15 36.93
C ALA A 490 14.53 -2.76 36.01
N LEU A 491 15.55 -3.62 36.01
CA LEU A 491 16.93 -3.33 35.65
C LEU A 491 17.16 -2.97 34.17
N CYS A 492 17.78 -1.83 33.92
CA CYS A 492 18.65 -1.62 32.75
C CYS A 492 19.94 -2.45 32.93
N ARG A 493 20.14 -3.49 32.12
CA ARG A 493 21.49 -4.06 31.89
C ARG A 493 21.93 -3.74 30.46
N HIS A 494 22.86 -2.78 30.39
CA HIS A 494 23.80 -2.57 29.29
C HIS A 494 24.45 -3.91 28.88
N TRP A 495 24.39 -4.26 27.59
CA TRP A 495 25.26 -5.31 27.04
C TRP A 495 26.33 -4.69 26.14
N ARG A 496 27.56 -4.74 26.68
CA ARG A 496 28.83 -4.46 26.03
C ARG A 496 29.16 -5.62 25.09
N LEU A 497 29.50 -5.31 23.85
CA LEU A 497 30.10 -6.25 22.90
C LEU A 497 31.40 -6.84 23.47
N ARG A 498 31.46 -8.17 23.62
CA ARG A 498 32.71 -8.94 23.64
C ARG A 498 32.64 -9.98 22.52
N GLY A 499 33.65 -9.97 21.67
CA GLY A 499 33.84 -10.98 20.63
C GLY A 499 34.44 -12.27 21.19
N ALA A 500 34.13 -13.37 20.49
CA ALA A 500 34.87 -14.63 20.42
C ALA A 500 34.41 -15.23 19.08
N ALA A 501 35.21 -15.34 18.01
CA ALA A 501 36.39 -16.19 17.85
C ALA A 501 36.09 -17.66 18.20
N GLY A 502 35.95 -18.48 17.15
CA GLY A 502 36.25 -19.91 17.06
C GLY A 502 35.52 -20.86 18.00
N GLU A 503 34.73 -21.79 17.46
CA GLU A 503 35.12 -23.20 17.40
C GLU A 503 34.08 -24.05 16.65
N THR A 504 34.63 -25.00 15.91
CA THR A 504 34.09 -26.10 15.10
C THR A 504 33.00 -26.94 15.76
N LEU A 505 31.87 -27.15 15.07
CA LEU A 505 31.52 -28.38 14.32
C LEU A 505 30.15 -28.22 13.64
#